data_AF-A0A5E4EBM9-F1
#
_entry.id   AF-A0A5E4EBM9-F1
#
_cell.length_a   1.000
_cell.length_b   1.000
_cell.length_c   1.000
_cell.angle_alpha   90.00
_cell.angle_beta   90.00
_cell.angle_gamma   90.00
#
_symmetry.space_group_name_H-M   'P 1'
#
loop_
_entity.id
_entity.type
_entity.pdbx_description
1 polymer ?
#
loop_
_entity_poly.entity_id
_entity_poly.type
_entity_poly.pdbx_seq_one_letter_code
_entity_poly.pdbx_strand_id
1 'polypeptide(L)'
;MENLASGLKGPELKQSNLALQWKGLLGHIDTRFQKLQDQFDSERNSLQTRFQELQDQFDLEQNSPQARYQELEDREKELEEKVDVTEKRLVEVEKLVKEKETKCDLIQKSIEEGTEKLCWVRKSLEERSIELEIKEEEVTGAQGELNAFREDIELNRRQLNAIRGSVEKEKNVLVLKQEGVKAADFVQDLIERKQLFEAVRLICTFKLIDTFQPVLVLKEYAEDAKRVRLYTKHIADFRAVVQCLKDNNLESDFLAKDVETEI
;
A
#
# COMPACT_ATOMS: atom_id res chain seq x y z
N MET A 1 -106.46 59.51 138.01
CA MET A 1 -105.51 59.75 139.12
C MET A 1 -104.14 59.95 138.52
N GLU A 2 -103.52 61.09 138.84
CA GLU A 2 -102.13 61.49 138.58
C GLU A 2 -101.14 60.38 139.05
N ASN A 3 -99.86 60.30 138.75
CA ASN A 3 -98.75 61.27 138.68
C ASN A 3 -97.51 60.36 138.41
N LEU A 4 -96.50 60.63 137.58
CA LEU A 4 -95.38 61.54 137.80
C LEU A 4 -94.36 61.30 136.67
N ALA A 5 -93.89 62.38 136.06
CA ALA A 5 -92.67 62.40 135.27
C ALA A 5 -91.52 62.91 136.14
N SER A 6 -90.34 62.29 136.07
CA SER A 6 -89.04 62.98 135.96
C SER A 6 -87.83 62.04 136.12
N GLY A 7 -86.89 62.16 135.17
CA GLY A 7 -85.48 61.80 135.37
C GLY A 7 -84.88 60.86 134.31
N LEU A 8 -84.00 61.38 133.42
CA LEU A 8 -82.73 60.79 132.92
C LEU A 8 -82.27 61.42 131.57
N LYS A 9 -81.55 62.56 131.60
CA LYS A 9 -81.05 63.30 130.40
C LYS A 9 -79.51 63.23 130.18
N GLY A 10 -78.82 62.37 130.93
CA GLY A 10 -77.38 62.07 130.78
C GLY A 10 -76.96 60.97 129.76
N PRO A 11 -77.82 60.04 129.28
CA PRO A 11 -77.38 58.96 128.38
C PRO A 11 -77.18 59.36 126.91
N GLU A 12 -77.88 60.40 126.42
CA GLU A 12 -78.01 60.68 124.97
C GLU A 12 -76.75 61.26 124.30
N LEU A 13 -75.99 62.11 124.99
CA LEU A 13 -74.76 62.71 124.44
C LEU A 13 -73.62 61.68 124.26
N LYS A 14 -73.61 60.62 125.09
CA LYS A 14 -72.65 59.52 124.93
C LYS A 14 -73.03 58.60 123.77
N GLN A 15 -74.32 58.38 123.53
CA GLN A 15 -74.81 57.60 122.38
C GLN A 15 -74.46 58.25 121.03
N SER A 16 -74.60 59.58 120.91
CA SER A 16 -74.31 60.29 119.65
C SER A 16 -72.83 60.24 119.24
N ASN A 17 -71.91 60.38 120.20
CA ASN A 17 -70.47 60.29 119.95
C ASN A 17 -70.05 58.85 119.57
N LEU A 18 -70.60 57.85 120.27
CA LEU A 18 -70.42 56.43 119.91
C LEU A 18 -70.90 56.14 118.48
N ALA A 19 -72.06 56.67 118.07
CA ALA A 19 -72.60 56.44 116.73
C ALA A 19 -71.70 57.00 115.61
N LEU A 20 -71.10 58.18 115.81
CA LEU A 20 -70.15 58.78 114.87
C LEU A 20 -68.85 57.97 114.78
N GLN A 21 -68.33 57.49 115.91
CA GLN A 21 -67.16 56.61 115.93
C GLN A 21 -67.44 55.29 115.22
N TRP A 22 -68.59 54.67 115.45
CA TRP A 22 -69.02 53.46 114.75
C TRP A 22 -69.15 53.68 113.24
N LYS A 23 -69.68 54.82 112.80
CA LYS A 23 -69.83 55.14 111.37
C LYS A 23 -68.47 55.34 110.69
N GLY A 24 -67.54 56.01 111.36
CA GLY A 24 -66.15 56.15 110.88
C GLY A 24 -65.42 54.81 110.83
N LEU A 25 -65.62 53.96 111.83
CA LEU A 25 -65.06 52.61 111.87
C LEU A 25 -65.64 51.73 110.75
N LEU A 26 -66.96 51.78 110.53
CA LEU A 26 -67.63 51.06 109.43
C LEU A 26 -67.09 51.50 108.07
N GLY A 27 -66.95 52.81 107.81
CA GLY A 27 -66.41 53.31 106.55
C GLY A 27 -64.95 52.90 106.32
N HIS A 28 -64.14 52.87 107.38
CA HIS A 28 -62.76 52.38 107.30
C HIS A 28 -62.69 50.86 107.06
N ILE A 29 -63.61 50.10 107.63
CA ILE A 29 -63.76 48.67 107.38
C ILE A 29 -64.17 48.44 105.92
N ASP A 30 -65.16 49.18 105.41
CA ASP A 30 -65.70 49.05 104.05
C ASP A 30 -64.65 49.38 102.98
N THR A 31 -63.93 50.49 103.15
CA THR A 31 -62.81 50.85 102.26
C THR A 31 -61.67 49.83 102.28
N ARG A 32 -61.38 49.23 103.46
CA ARG A 32 -60.38 48.16 103.57
C ARG A 32 -60.85 46.87 102.89
N PHE A 33 -62.13 46.53 102.99
CA PHE A 33 -62.74 45.41 102.27
C PHE A 33 -62.72 45.62 100.75
N GLN A 34 -63.11 46.80 100.26
CA GLN A 34 -63.09 47.08 98.82
C GLN A 34 -61.67 46.98 98.25
N LYS A 35 -60.68 47.57 98.93
CA LYS A 35 -59.27 47.47 98.51
C LYS A 35 -58.78 46.02 98.47
N LEU A 36 -59.20 45.21 99.44
CA LEU A 36 -58.88 43.78 99.48
C LEU A 36 -59.57 43.04 98.32
N GLN A 37 -60.83 43.38 98.02
CA GLN A 37 -61.58 42.80 96.91
C GLN A 37 -60.95 43.15 95.55
N ASP A 38 -60.57 44.42 95.34
CA ASP A 38 -59.89 44.85 94.13
C ASP A 38 -58.53 44.14 93.97
N GLN A 39 -57.80 43.93 95.07
CA GLN A 39 -56.56 43.12 95.07
C GLN A 39 -56.85 41.67 94.69
N PHE A 40 -57.88 41.04 95.28
CA PHE A 40 -58.28 39.68 94.94
C PHE A 40 -58.71 39.55 93.47
N ASP A 41 -59.50 40.47 92.96
CA ASP A 41 -59.94 40.47 91.56
C ASP A 41 -58.77 40.71 90.61
N SER A 42 -57.84 41.61 90.95
CA SER A 42 -56.61 41.86 90.19
C SER A 42 -55.69 40.64 90.17
N GLU A 43 -55.48 39.98 91.32
CA GLU A 43 -54.70 38.75 91.40
C GLU A 43 -55.37 37.61 90.64
N ARG A 44 -56.70 37.46 90.76
CA ARG A 44 -57.46 36.47 89.99
C ARG A 44 -57.31 36.70 88.50
N ASN A 45 -57.49 37.92 88.01
CA ASN A 45 -57.38 38.24 86.59
C ASN A 45 -55.94 38.06 86.07
N SER A 46 -54.93 38.42 86.89
CA SER A 46 -53.53 38.20 86.55
C SER A 46 -53.18 36.71 86.48
N LEU A 47 -53.66 35.91 87.43
CA LEU A 47 -53.48 34.47 87.42
C LEU A 47 -54.18 33.84 86.21
N GLN A 48 -55.41 34.27 85.91
CA GLN A 48 -56.16 33.80 84.75
C GLN A 48 -55.44 34.10 83.44
N THR A 49 -54.90 35.31 83.28
CA THR A 49 -54.11 35.68 82.08
C THR A 49 -52.87 34.80 81.95
N ARG A 50 -52.13 34.61 83.05
CA ARG A 50 -50.96 33.71 83.07
C ARG A 50 -51.32 32.26 82.75
N PHE A 51 -52.46 31.77 83.23
CA PHE A 51 -52.94 30.44 82.90
C PHE A 51 -53.21 30.31 81.40
N GLN A 52 -53.85 31.30 80.78
CA GLN A 52 -54.10 31.28 79.34
C GLN A 52 -52.81 31.35 78.53
N GLU A 53 -51.86 32.22 78.91
CA GLU A 53 -50.56 32.32 78.23
C GLU A 53 -49.76 31.01 78.32
N LEU A 54 -49.75 30.36 79.49
CA LEU A 54 -49.10 29.06 79.67
C LEU A 54 -49.81 27.97 78.84
N GLN A 55 -51.13 28.04 78.72
CA GLN A 55 -51.90 27.09 77.92
C GLN A 55 -51.64 27.26 76.42
N ASP A 56 -51.61 28.49 75.93
CA ASP A 56 -51.27 28.79 74.53
C ASP A 56 -49.81 28.40 74.21
N GLN A 57 -48.88 28.64 75.14
CA GLN A 57 -47.49 28.18 75.01
C GLN A 57 -47.39 26.66 74.97
N PHE A 58 -48.11 25.98 75.86
CA PHE A 58 -48.15 24.51 75.88
C PHE A 58 -48.71 23.96 74.57
N ASP A 59 -49.80 24.52 74.05
CA ASP A 59 -50.40 24.11 72.78
C ASP A 59 -49.46 24.37 71.60
N LEU A 60 -48.71 25.48 71.60
CA LEU A 60 -47.73 25.80 70.55
C LEU A 60 -46.50 24.88 70.61
N GLU A 61 -45.97 24.65 71.81
CA GLU A 61 -44.85 23.74 72.07
C GLU A 61 -45.23 22.29 71.82
N GLN A 62 -46.49 21.90 71.98
CA GLN A 62 -46.97 20.56 71.67
C GLN A 62 -47.29 20.39 70.18
N ASN A 63 -47.91 21.35 69.50
CA ASN A 63 -48.27 21.14 68.09
C ASN A 63 -47.06 21.24 67.13
N SER A 64 -46.03 22.02 67.47
CA SER A 64 -44.85 22.23 66.61
C SER A 64 -43.98 20.98 66.40
N PRO A 65 -43.56 20.24 67.45
CA PRO A 65 -42.81 19.00 67.31
C PRO A 65 -43.61 17.92 66.58
N GLN A 66 -44.92 17.82 66.82
CA GLN A 66 -45.81 16.82 66.20
C GLN A 66 -45.83 16.94 64.68
N ALA A 67 -45.99 18.18 64.16
CA ALA A 67 -45.93 18.42 62.72
C ALA A 67 -44.55 18.04 62.14
N ARG A 68 -43.48 18.35 62.86
CA ARG A 68 -42.11 18.02 62.46
C ARG A 68 -41.85 16.51 62.48
N TYR A 69 -42.40 15.78 63.43
CA TYR A 69 -42.31 14.31 63.48
C TYR A 69 -42.99 13.67 62.29
N GLN A 70 -44.19 14.14 61.90
CA GLN A 70 -44.89 13.60 60.74
C GLN A 70 -44.12 13.86 59.44
N GLU A 71 -43.59 15.08 59.26
CA GLU A 71 -42.76 15.42 58.10
C GLU A 71 -41.51 14.53 58.01
N LEU A 72 -40.87 14.25 59.15
CA LEU A 72 -39.72 13.35 59.21
C LEU A 72 -40.09 11.91 58.86
N GLU A 73 -41.23 11.42 59.34
CA GLU A 73 -41.74 10.07 59.04
C GLU A 73 -42.05 9.91 57.55
N ASP A 74 -42.67 10.90 56.92
CA ASP A 74 -42.97 10.88 55.49
C ASP A 74 -41.66 10.91 54.66
N ARG A 75 -40.67 11.69 55.10
CA ARG A 75 -39.36 11.74 54.45
C ARG A 75 -38.56 10.45 54.63
N GLU A 76 -38.70 9.77 55.77
CA GLU A 76 -38.11 8.45 56.01
C GLU A 76 -38.66 7.41 55.03
N LYS A 77 -39.98 7.37 54.84
CA LYS A 77 -40.64 6.50 53.85
C LYS A 77 -40.19 6.79 52.42
N GLU A 78 -40.09 8.07 52.05
CA GLU A 78 -39.60 8.46 50.72
C GLU A 78 -38.13 8.02 50.48
N LEU A 79 -37.29 8.12 51.52
CA LEU A 79 -35.90 7.67 51.44
C LEU A 79 -35.81 6.14 51.36
N GLU A 80 -36.64 5.42 52.10
CA GLU A 80 -36.72 3.96 52.04
C GLU A 80 -37.07 3.48 50.63
N GLU A 81 -38.09 4.06 49.98
CA GLU A 81 -38.44 3.72 48.60
C GLU A 81 -37.30 4.03 47.61
N LYS A 82 -36.60 5.15 47.79
CA LYS A 82 -35.44 5.51 46.97
C LYS A 82 -34.30 4.50 47.14
N VAL A 83 -34.02 4.08 48.38
CA VAL A 83 -33.00 3.07 48.67
C VAL A 83 -33.33 1.77 47.95
N ASP A 84 -34.57 1.29 48.07
CA ASP A 84 -35.07 0.08 47.38
C ASP A 84 -34.88 0.15 45.85
N VAL A 85 -35.23 1.28 45.25
CA VAL A 85 -35.05 1.48 43.80
C VAL A 85 -33.57 1.49 43.42
N THR A 86 -32.72 2.14 44.22
CA THR A 86 -31.27 2.17 43.95
C THR A 86 -30.62 0.81 44.14
N GLU A 87 -31.03 0.02 45.12
CA GLU A 87 -30.51 -1.33 45.35
C GLU A 87 -30.85 -2.25 44.18
N LYS A 88 -32.10 -2.21 43.68
CA LYS A 88 -32.50 -2.96 42.47
C LYS A 88 -31.65 -2.58 41.26
N ARG A 89 -31.39 -1.28 41.05
CA ARG A 89 -30.55 -0.79 39.95
C ARG A 89 -29.10 -1.23 40.11
N LEU A 90 -28.56 -1.26 41.32
CA LEU A 90 -27.20 -1.74 41.60
C LEU A 90 -27.06 -3.21 41.22
N VAL A 91 -28.01 -4.06 41.59
CA VAL A 91 -28.00 -5.48 41.22
C VAL A 91 -28.01 -5.67 39.70
N GLU A 92 -28.79 -4.88 38.96
CA GLU A 92 -28.82 -4.94 37.50
C GLU A 92 -27.49 -4.49 36.87
N VAL A 93 -26.91 -3.40 37.37
CA VAL A 93 -25.60 -2.91 36.93
C VAL A 93 -24.50 -3.93 37.21
N GLU A 94 -24.49 -4.56 38.39
CA GLU A 94 -23.52 -5.62 38.71
C GLU A 94 -23.61 -6.80 37.75
N LYS A 95 -24.82 -7.21 37.38
CA LYS A 95 -25.03 -8.27 36.38
C LYS A 95 -24.47 -7.87 35.02
N LEU A 96 -24.73 -6.63 34.58
CA LEU A 96 -24.21 -6.11 33.33
C LEU A 96 -22.68 -6.01 33.34
N VAL A 97 -22.08 -5.58 34.45
CA VAL A 97 -20.62 -5.51 34.62
C VAL A 97 -20.01 -6.90 34.45
N LYS A 98 -20.54 -7.92 35.15
CA LYS A 98 -20.08 -9.31 35.01
C LYS A 98 -20.18 -9.82 33.57
N GLU A 99 -21.29 -9.53 32.88
CA GLU A 99 -21.45 -9.91 31.47
C GLU A 99 -20.41 -9.22 30.57
N LYS A 100 -20.10 -7.94 30.84
CA LYS A 100 -19.09 -7.20 30.07
C LYS A 100 -17.67 -7.69 30.35
N GLU A 101 -17.34 -8.02 31.60
CA GLU A 101 -16.04 -8.61 31.97
C GLU A 101 -15.80 -9.90 31.19
N THR A 102 -16.76 -10.83 31.18
CA THR A 102 -16.62 -12.08 30.42
C THR A 102 -16.47 -11.86 28.91
N LYS A 103 -17.16 -10.87 28.34
CA LYS A 103 -16.99 -10.49 26.93
C LYS A 103 -15.60 -9.90 26.65
N CYS A 104 -15.09 -9.07 27.55
CA CYS A 104 -13.74 -8.53 27.45
C CYS A 104 -12.68 -9.65 27.48
N ASP A 105 -12.82 -10.64 28.36
CA ASP A 105 -11.91 -11.79 28.43
C ASP A 105 -11.89 -12.58 27.11
N LEU A 106 -13.06 -12.81 26.50
CA LEU A 106 -13.18 -13.49 25.21
C LEU A 106 -12.50 -12.69 24.08
N ILE A 107 -12.71 -11.37 24.06
CA ILE A 107 -12.07 -10.49 23.08
C ILE A 107 -10.55 -10.51 23.27
N GLN A 108 -10.06 -10.41 24.51
CA GLN A 108 -8.65 -10.45 24.82
C GLN A 108 -8.02 -11.76 24.32
N LYS A 109 -8.62 -12.91 24.62
CA LYS A 109 -8.14 -14.20 24.14
C LYS A 109 -8.10 -14.28 22.61
N SER A 110 -9.13 -13.79 21.93
CA SER A 110 -9.15 -13.75 20.46
C SER A 110 -8.07 -12.85 19.87
N ILE A 111 -7.75 -11.73 20.54
CA ILE A 111 -6.66 -10.83 20.15
C ILE A 111 -5.32 -11.55 20.32
N GLU A 112 -5.09 -12.20 21.45
CA GLU A 112 -3.86 -12.97 21.74
C GLU A 112 -3.63 -14.04 20.65
N GLU A 113 -4.63 -14.88 20.36
CA GLU A 113 -4.55 -15.89 19.29
C GLU A 113 -4.28 -15.26 17.90
N GLY A 114 -4.88 -14.09 17.62
CA GLY A 114 -4.63 -13.33 16.39
C GLY A 114 -3.19 -12.83 16.29
N THR A 115 -2.65 -12.30 17.39
CA THR A 115 -1.27 -11.79 17.45
C THR A 115 -0.23 -12.90 17.26
N GLU A 116 -0.47 -14.10 17.80
CA GLU A 116 0.40 -15.26 17.60
C GLU A 116 0.42 -15.71 16.14
N LYS A 117 -0.74 -15.82 15.50
CA LYS A 117 -0.85 -16.14 14.07
C LYS A 117 -0.10 -15.12 13.21
N LEU A 118 -0.26 -13.83 13.50
CA LEU A 118 0.45 -12.76 12.79
C LEU A 118 1.96 -12.83 12.99
N CYS A 119 2.44 -13.20 14.19
CA CYS A 119 3.85 -13.40 14.47
C CYS A 119 4.43 -14.54 13.60
N TRP A 120 3.70 -15.65 13.47
CA TRP A 120 4.10 -16.76 12.61
C TRP A 120 4.14 -16.35 11.12
N VAL A 121 3.09 -15.68 10.63
CA VAL A 121 3.04 -15.19 9.23
C VAL A 121 4.20 -14.25 8.92
N ARG A 122 4.50 -13.33 9.85
CA ARG A 122 5.62 -12.40 9.70
C ARG A 122 6.96 -13.13 9.53
N LYS A 123 7.25 -14.13 10.38
CA LYS A 123 8.49 -14.93 10.28
C LYS A 123 8.59 -15.68 8.96
N SER A 124 7.51 -16.33 8.53
CA SER A 124 7.49 -17.05 7.24
C SER A 124 7.65 -16.11 6.04
N LEU A 125 7.16 -14.87 6.13
CA LEU A 125 7.33 -13.88 5.07
C LEU A 125 8.78 -13.39 4.99
N GLU A 126 9.43 -13.17 6.14
CA GLU A 126 10.83 -12.78 6.21
C GLU A 126 11.75 -13.83 5.56
N GLU A 127 11.55 -15.11 5.89
CA GLU A 127 12.30 -16.23 5.30
C GLU A 127 12.14 -16.28 3.77
N ARG A 128 10.92 -16.09 3.27
CA ARG A 128 10.66 -16.05 1.82
C ARG A 128 11.24 -14.82 1.15
N SER A 129 11.32 -13.69 1.85
CA SER A 129 11.93 -12.47 1.31
C SER A 129 13.41 -12.70 1.05
N ILE A 130 14.12 -13.33 1.99
CA ILE A 130 15.54 -13.69 1.84
C ILE A 130 15.72 -14.71 0.71
N GLU A 131 14.87 -15.74 0.63
CA GLU A 131 14.95 -16.73 -0.45
C GLU A 131 14.74 -16.11 -1.83
N LEU A 132 13.83 -15.12 -1.94
CA LEU A 132 13.56 -14.41 -3.19
C LEU A 132 14.79 -13.59 -3.62
N GLU A 133 15.43 -12.88 -2.70
CA GLU A 133 16.62 -12.08 -2.97
C GLU A 133 17.76 -12.94 -3.52
N ILE A 134 18.02 -14.11 -2.91
CA ILE A 134 19.02 -15.07 -3.42
C ILE A 134 18.69 -15.53 -4.85
N LYS A 135 17.42 -15.88 -5.11
CA LYS A 135 17.00 -16.30 -6.46
C LYS A 135 17.08 -15.20 -7.49
N GLU A 136 16.82 -13.95 -7.09
CA GLU A 136 16.99 -12.79 -7.97
C GLU A 136 18.46 -12.64 -8.38
N GLU A 137 19.40 -12.76 -7.43
CA GLU A 137 20.83 -12.74 -7.72
C GLU A 137 21.23 -13.90 -8.67
N GLU A 138 20.79 -15.13 -8.42
CA GLU A 138 21.05 -16.28 -9.30
C GLU A 138 20.55 -16.05 -10.73
N VAL A 139 19.33 -15.51 -10.88
CA VAL A 139 18.74 -15.19 -12.19
C VAL A 139 19.55 -14.11 -12.90
N THR A 140 19.99 -13.06 -12.18
CA THR A 140 20.83 -12.02 -12.78
C THR A 140 22.18 -12.57 -13.24
N GLY A 141 22.79 -13.49 -12.48
CA GLY A 141 24.02 -14.19 -12.86
C GLY A 141 23.83 -15.02 -14.14
N ALA A 142 22.81 -15.88 -14.16
CA ALA A 142 22.49 -16.71 -15.33
C ALA A 142 22.18 -15.88 -16.58
N GLN A 143 21.47 -14.75 -16.43
CA GLN A 143 21.21 -13.82 -17.52
C GLN A 143 22.51 -13.21 -18.07
N GLY A 144 23.47 -12.91 -17.21
CA GLY A 144 24.82 -12.47 -17.59
C GLY A 144 25.56 -13.50 -18.44
N GLU A 145 25.56 -14.76 -18.03
CA GLU A 145 26.18 -15.86 -18.80
C GLU A 145 25.52 -16.07 -20.16
N LEU A 146 24.19 -16.06 -20.22
CA LEU A 146 23.44 -16.15 -21.48
C LEU A 146 23.77 -15.00 -22.43
N ASN A 147 23.96 -13.79 -21.90
CA ASN A 147 24.37 -12.65 -22.69
C ASN A 147 25.76 -12.84 -23.28
N ALA A 148 26.73 -13.36 -22.51
CA ALA A 148 28.07 -13.67 -23.00
C ALA A 148 28.04 -14.74 -24.12
N PHE A 149 27.31 -15.84 -23.92
CA PHE A 149 27.17 -16.86 -24.95
C PHE A 149 26.50 -16.33 -26.23
N ARG A 150 25.52 -15.44 -26.10
CA ARG A 150 24.88 -14.80 -27.25
C ARG A 150 25.90 -13.99 -28.08
N GLU A 151 26.77 -13.23 -27.42
CA GLU A 151 27.81 -12.44 -28.07
C GLU A 151 28.84 -13.34 -28.78
N ASP A 152 29.26 -14.43 -28.15
CA ASP A 152 30.16 -15.43 -28.75
C ASP A 152 29.55 -16.10 -29.99
N ILE A 153 28.27 -16.49 -29.92
CA ILE A 153 27.54 -17.06 -31.06
C ILE A 153 27.51 -16.05 -32.22
N GLU A 154 27.31 -14.77 -31.92
CA GLU A 154 27.29 -13.73 -32.94
C GLU A 154 28.67 -13.51 -33.58
N LEU A 155 29.74 -13.50 -32.77
CA LEU A 155 31.11 -13.41 -33.24
C LEU A 155 31.46 -14.61 -34.15
N ASN A 156 31.17 -15.82 -33.70
CA ASN A 156 31.40 -17.05 -34.46
C ASN A 156 30.63 -17.04 -35.78
N ARG A 157 29.39 -16.54 -35.79
CA ARG A 157 28.59 -16.37 -37.02
C ARG A 157 29.29 -15.42 -38.01
N ARG A 158 29.85 -14.30 -37.54
CA ARG A 158 30.59 -13.36 -38.39
C ARG A 158 31.84 -14.01 -38.98
N GLN A 159 32.61 -14.74 -38.17
CA GLN A 159 33.81 -15.45 -38.62
C GLN A 159 33.48 -16.53 -39.66
N LEU A 160 32.45 -17.35 -39.42
CA LEU A 160 31.97 -18.34 -40.38
C LEU A 160 31.56 -17.71 -41.71
N ASN A 161 30.84 -16.59 -41.66
CA ASN A 161 30.44 -15.87 -42.87
C ASN A 161 31.66 -15.36 -43.66
N ALA A 162 32.72 -14.90 -42.98
CA ALA A 162 33.96 -14.48 -43.62
C ALA A 162 34.70 -15.65 -44.28
N ILE A 163 34.86 -16.78 -43.57
CA ILE A 163 35.49 -17.99 -44.09
C ILE A 163 34.72 -18.49 -45.31
N ARG A 164 33.39 -18.58 -45.24
CA ARG A 164 32.54 -18.98 -46.36
C ARG A 164 32.78 -18.10 -47.59
N GLY A 165 32.90 -16.78 -47.40
CA GLY A 165 33.21 -15.85 -48.48
C GLY A 165 34.58 -16.11 -49.12
N SER A 166 35.60 -16.42 -48.33
CA SER A 166 36.93 -16.79 -48.84
C SER A 166 36.92 -18.11 -49.60
N VAL A 167 36.24 -19.14 -49.07
CA VAL A 167 36.12 -20.45 -49.70
C VAL A 167 35.39 -20.33 -51.05
N GLU A 168 34.32 -19.55 -51.14
CA GLU A 168 33.62 -19.36 -52.43
C GLU A 168 34.52 -18.70 -53.48
N LYS A 169 35.40 -17.77 -53.07
CA LYS A 169 36.39 -17.17 -53.98
C LYS A 169 37.39 -18.20 -54.48
N GLU A 170 37.97 -19.01 -53.60
CA GLU A 170 38.93 -20.06 -53.98
C GLU A 170 38.29 -21.13 -54.86
N LYS A 171 37.06 -21.55 -54.54
CA LYS A 171 36.28 -22.48 -55.36
C LYS A 171 36.13 -21.96 -56.78
N ASN A 172 35.78 -20.69 -56.98
CA ASN A 172 35.66 -20.10 -58.31
C ASN A 172 36.99 -20.12 -59.07
N VAL A 173 38.12 -19.86 -58.40
CA VAL A 173 39.46 -19.95 -59.02
C VAL A 173 39.78 -21.39 -59.44
N LEU A 174 39.47 -22.38 -58.61
CA LEU A 174 39.71 -23.80 -58.92
C LEU A 174 38.85 -24.28 -60.10
N VAL A 175 37.59 -23.86 -60.17
CA VAL A 175 36.70 -24.18 -61.30
C VAL A 175 37.31 -23.67 -62.61
N LEU A 176 37.77 -22.41 -62.65
CA LEU A 176 38.42 -21.84 -63.84
C LEU A 176 39.70 -22.61 -64.23
N LYS A 177 40.53 -22.99 -63.25
CA LYS A 177 41.72 -23.81 -63.52
C LYS A 177 41.34 -25.19 -64.08
N GLN A 178 40.31 -25.82 -63.55
CA GLN A 178 39.85 -27.13 -64.01
C GLN A 178 39.26 -27.06 -65.43
N GLU A 179 38.53 -26.00 -65.76
CA GLU A 179 38.08 -25.72 -67.12
C GLU A 179 39.27 -25.53 -68.07
N GLY A 180 40.32 -24.84 -67.62
CA GLY A 180 41.58 -24.72 -68.36
C GLY A 180 42.25 -26.07 -68.64
N VAL A 181 42.33 -26.98 -67.64
CA VAL A 181 42.88 -28.32 -67.83
C VAL A 181 42.07 -29.14 -68.84
N LYS A 182 40.73 -29.12 -68.73
CA LYS A 182 39.86 -29.81 -69.71
C LYS A 182 40.01 -29.23 -71.11
N ALA A 183 40.18 -27.91 -71.23
CA ALA A 183 40.47 -27.27 -72.50
C ALA A 183 41.83 -27.69 -73.06
N ALA A 184 42.84 -27.89 -72.20
CA ALA A 184 44.15 -28.39 -72.59
C ALA A 184 44.09 -29.82 -73.14
N ASP A 185 43.38 -30.72 -72.47
CA ASP A 185 43.16 -32.10 -72.96
C ASP A 185 42.46 -32.09 -74.33
N PHE A 186 41.44 -31.24 -74.49
CA PHE A 186 40.72 -31.12 -75.77
C PHE A 186 41.57 -30.50 -76.89
N VAL A 187 42.44 -29.53 -76.56
CA VAL A 187 43.42 -28.98 -77.50
C VAL A 187 44.38 -30.06 -77.98
N GLN A 188 44.89 -30.90 -77.07
CA GLN A 188 45.76 -32.01 -77.42
C GLN A 188 45.07 -32.97 -78.40
N ASP A 189 43.82 -33.35 -78.12
CA ASP A 189 42.98 -34.15 -79.03
C ASP A 189 42.83 -33.53 -80.43
N LEU A 190 42.66 -32.20 -80.53
CA LEU A 190 42.54 -31.49 -81.81
C LEU A 190 43.86 -31.46 -82.58
N ILE A 191 44.99 -31.32 -81.88
CA ILE A 191 46.32 -31.37 -82.49
C ILE A 191 46.57 -32.75 -83.09
N GLU A 192 46.25 -33.81 -82.34
CA GLU A 192 46.37 -35.20 -82.82
C GLU A 192 45.51 -35.49 -84.05
N ARG A 193 44.34 -34.84 -84.15
CA ARG A 193 43.44 -34.91 -85.31
C ARG A 193 43.79 -33.94 -86.45
N LYS A 194 44.92 -33.22 -86.36
CA LYS A 194 45.40 -32.21 -87.32
C LYS A 194 44.43 -31.03 -87.53
N GLN A 195 43.57 -30.72 -86.56
CA GLN A 195 42.69 -29.55 -86.56
C GLN A 195 43.41 -28.35 -85.92
N LEU A 196 44.49 -27.91 -86.55
CA LEU A 196 45.50 -27.04 -85.93
C LEU A 196 45.03 -25.60 -85.73
N PHE A 197 44.11 -25.10 -86.57
CA PHE A 197 43.56 -23.74 -86.41
C PHE A 197 42.58 -23.64 -85.23
N GLU A 198 41.69 -24.62 -85.07
CA GLU A 198 40.78 -24.72 -83.94
C GLU A 198 41.54 -24.91 -82.63
N ALA A 199 42.59 -25.74 -82.64
CA ALA A 199 43.48 -25.92 -81.49
C ALA A 199 44.12 -24.59 -81.07
N VAL A 200 44.68 -23.82 -82.01
CA VAL A 200 45.31 -22.52 -81.72
C VAL A 200 44.32 -21.50 -81.18
N ARG A 201 43.10 -21.43 -81.74
CA ARG A 201 42.05 -20.56 -81.21
C ARG A 201 41.72 -20.89 -79.76
N LEU A 202 41.61 -22.18 -79.43
CA LEU A 202 41.33 -22.63 -78.07
C LEU A 202 42.51 -22.37 -77.13
N ILE A 203 43.75 -22.60 -77.57
CA ILE A 203 44.96 -22.27 -76.79
C ILE A 203 44.97 -20.79 -76.43
N CYS A 204 44.67 -19.92 -77.39
CA CYS A 204 44.63 -18.48 -77.14
C CYS A 204 43.45 -18.08 -76.24
N THR A 205 42.26 -18.64 -76.49
CA THR A 205 41.03 -18.34 -75.72
C THR A 205 41.16 -18.74 -74.26
N PHE A 206 41.72 -19.93 -73.98
CA PHE A 206 41.93 -20.45 -72.63
C PHE A 206 43.30 -20.09 -72.04
N LYS A 207 44.10 -19.27 -72.76
CA LYS A 207 45.45 -18.84 -72.38
C LYS A 207 46.39 -19.99 -72.01
N LEU A 208 46.34 -21.09 -72.75
CA LEU A 208 47.15 -22.29 -72.53
C LEU A 208 48.56 -22.21 -73.16
N ILE A 209 49.07 -20.99 -73.32
CA ILE A 209 50.29 -20.67 -74.07
C ILE A 209 51.53 -21.28 -73.39
N ASP A 210 51.49 -21.43 -72.07
CA ASP A 210 52.55 -22.06 -71.29
C ASP A 210 52.65 -23.58 -71.52
N THR A 211 51.55 -24.21 -71.95
CA THR A 211 51.49 -25.67 -72.22
C THR A 211 51.65 -25.98 -73.69
N PHE A 212 51.01 -25.20 -74.56
CA PHE A 212 51.07 -25.35 -76.00
C PHE A 212 51.56 -24.07 -76.63
N GLN A 213 52.71 -24.10 -77.30
CA GLN A 213 53.22 -22.95 -78.04
C GLN A 213 52.45 -22.83 -79.36
N PRO A 214 51.53 -21.85 -79.51
CA PRO A 214 50.68 -21.76 -80.71
C PRO A 214 51.49 -21.65 -82.00
N VAL A 215 52.64 -20.97 -81.89
CA VAL A 215 53.61 -20.77 -82.96
C VAL A 215 54.19 -22.10 -83.46
N LEU A 216 54.50 -23.05 -82.57
CA LEU A 216 55.04 -24.36 -82.97
C LEU A 216 53.97 -25.21 -83.64
N VAL A 217 52.73 -25.19 -83.11
CA VAL A 217 51.59 -25.91 -83.67
C VAL A 217 51.28 -25.42 -85.10
N LEU A 218 51.36 -24.11 -85.35
CA LEU A 218 51.18 -23.54 -86.69
C LEU A 218 52.37 -23.77 -87.63
N LYS A 219 53.60 -23.85 -87.11
CA LYS A 219 54.78 -24.23 -87.91
C LYS A 219 54.66 -25.66 -88.41
N GLU A 220 54.18 -26.58 -87.58
CA GLU A 220 53.88 -27.95 -88.01
C GLU A 220 52.86 -27.98 -89.15
N TYR A 221 51.77 -27.19 -89.04
CA TYR A 221 50.80 -27.04 -90.12
C TYR A 221 51.44 -26.51 -91.41
N ALA A 222 52.25 -25.46 -91.31
CA ALA A 222 52.88 -24.82 -92.47
C ALA A 222 53.84 -25.78 -93.20
N GLU A 223 54.59 -26.60 -92.47
CA GLU A 223 55.47 -27.62 -93.06
C GLU A 223 54.69 -28.78 -93.71
N ASP A 224 53.59 -29.23 -93.09
CA ASP A 224 52.69 -30.24 -93.68
C ASP A 224 51.94 -29.68 -94.92
N ALA A 225 51.55 -28.40 -94.90
CA ALA A 225 50.86 -27.71 -95.99
C ALA A 225 51.78 -27.39 -97.18
N LYS A 226 53.06 -27.06 -96.95
CA LYS A 226 54.06 -26.93 -98.04
C LYS A 226 54.22 -28.21 -98.86
N ARG A 227 53.94 -29.37 -98.27
CA ARG A 227 53.95 -30.67 -98.96
C ARG A 227 52.70 -30.94 -99.80
N VAL A 228 51.60 -30.22 -99.59
CA VAL A 228 50.32 -30.42 -100.28
C VAL A 228 49.81 -29.08 -100.83
N ARG A 229 49.91 -28.87 -102.14
CA ARG A 229 49.46 -27.65 -102.86
C ARG A 229 47.93 -27.40 -102.74
N LEU A 230 47.44 -26.97 -101.58
CA LEU A 230 46.02 -26.63 -101.32
C LEU A 230 45.92 -25.26 -100.63
N TYR A 231 46.35 -24.21 -101.35
CA TYR A 231 46.49 -22.86 -100.80
C TYR A 231 45.19 -22.04 -100.69
N THR A 232 44.05 -22.46 -101.26
CA THR A 232 42.87 -21.56 -101.38
C THR A 232 41.75 -21.77 -100.36
N LYS A 233 41.67 -22.92 -99.66
CA LYS A 233 40.50 -23.26 -98.82
C LYS A 233 40.56 -22.75 -97.37
N HIS A 234 41.75 -22.40 -96.87
CA HIS A 234 41.97 -22.06 -95.45
C HIS A 234 42.48 -20.63 -95.21
N ILE A 235 42.50 -19.76 -96.22
CA ILE A 235 42.99 -18.37 -96.11
C ILE A 235 42.20 -17.57 -95.04
N ALA A 236 40.88 -17.77 -94.97
CA ALA A 236 40.04 -17.10 -93.98
C ALA A 236 40.35 -17.56 -92.55
N ASP A 237 40.50 -18.88 -92.36
CA ASP A 237 40.85 -19.48 -91.06
C ASP A 237 42.24 -19.04 -90.61
N PHE A 238 43.18 -18.97 -91.56
CA PHE A 238 44.54 -18.48 -91.31
C PHE A 238 44.54 -17.02 -90.87
N ARG A 239 43.81 -16.12 -91.56
CA ARG A 239 43.67 -14.72 -91.14
C ARG A 239 43.04 -14.59 -89.76
N ALA A 240 42.02 -15.40 -89.47
CA ALA A 240 41.37 -15.40 -88.16
C ALA A 240 42.34 -15.84 -87.04
N VAL A 241 43.20 -16.82 -87.29
CA VAL A 241 44.23 -17.25 -86.33
C VAL A 241 45.33 -16.22 -86.15
N VAL A 242 45.80 -15.59 -87.23
CA VAL A 242 46.77 -14.49 -87.14
C VAL A 242 46.21 -13.34 -86.30
N GLN A 243 44.95 -12.95 -86.52
CA GLN A 243 44.31 -11.92 -85.70
C GLN A 243 44.19 -12.35 -84.23
N CYS A 244 43.83 -13.61 -83.97
CA CYS A 244 43.76 -14.16 -82.63
C CYS A 244 45.12 -14.12 -81.88
N LEU A 245 46.22 -14.38 -82.59
CA LEU A 245 47.58 -14.27 -82.02
C LEU A 245 47.96 -12.82 -81.71
N LYS A 246 47.56 -11.87 -82.56
CA LYS A 246 47.77 -10.42 -82.34
C LYS A 246 47.02 -9.94 -81.11
N ASP A 247 45.76 -10.33 -80.97
CA ASP A 247 44.91 -9.93 -79.83
C ASP A 247 45.44 -10.47 -78.47
N ASN A 248 46.31 -11.49 -78.50
CA ASN A 248 46.96 -12.07 -77.33
C ASN A 248 48.43 -11.65 -77.14
N ASN A 249 48.91 -10.64 -77.89
CA ASN A 249 50.28 -10.12 -77.85
C ASN A 249 51.39 -11.16 -78.18
N LEU A 250 51.11 -12.16 -79.02
CA LEU A 250 52.09 -13.20 -79.44
C LEU A 250 52.81 -12.84 -80.76
N GLU A 251 52.85 -11.56 -81.10
CA GLU A 251 53.27 -11.02 -82.39
C GLU A 251 54.78 -11.21 -82.69
N SER A 252 55.61 -11.38 -81.65
CA SER A 252 57.08 -11.47 -81.76
C SER A 252 57.61 -12.81 -82.27
N ASP A 253 56.91 -13.92 -82.00
CA ASP A 253 57.45 -15.27 -82.22
C ASP A 253 57.03 -15.88 -83.56
N PHE A 254 55.96 -15.34 -84.16
CA PHE A 254 55.47 -15.73 -85.47
C PHE A 254 55.87 -14.74 -86.57
N LEU A 255 56.87 -13.88 -86.33
CA LEU A 255 57.24 -12.77 -87.22
C LEU A 255 57.05 -13.15 -88.69
N ALA A 256 55.97 -12.57 -89.22
CA ALA A 256 55.37 -12.83 -90.50
C ALA A 256 56.29 -12.35 -91.62
N LYS A 257 57.27 -13.18 -91.99
CA LYS A 257 57.99 -13.01 -93.26
C LYS A 257 57.62 -14.02 -94.33
N ASP A 258 56.99 -15.14 -93.94
CA ASP A 258 56.70 -16.23 -94.88
C ASP A 258 55.21 -16.35 -95.25
N VAL A 259 54.29 -15.57 -94.67
CA VAL A 259 52.84 -15.72 -94.97
C VAL A 259 52.14 -14.46 -95.47
N GLU A 260 52.63 -13.25 -95.17
CA GLU A 260 52.13 -12.04 -95.85
C GLU A 260 52.59 -11.95 -97.31
N THR A 261 53.56 -12.75 -97.72
CA THR A 261 54.08 -12.84 -99.09
C THR A 261 53.40 -13.93 -99.94
N GLU A 262 52.54 -14.78 -99.37
CA GLU A 262 51.93 -15.94 -100.05
C GLU A 262 50.39 -16.06 -99.88
N ILE A 263 49.71 -14.94 -99.59
CA ILE A 263 48.25 -14.73 -99.74
C ILE A 263 48.02 -13.64 -100.78
#